data_AF-A0A4V0HZ34-F1
#
_entry.id   AF-A0A4V0HZ34-F1
#
_cell.length_a   1.000
_cell.length_b   1.000
_cell.length_c   1.000
_cell.angle_alpha   90.00
_cell.angle_beta   90.00
_cell.angle_gamma   90.00
#
_symmetry.space_group_name_H-M   'P 1'
#
loop_
_entity.id
_entity.type
_entity.pdbx_description
1 polymer ?
#
loop_
_entity_poly.entity_id
_entity_poly.type
_entity_poly.pdbx_seq_one_letter_code
_entity_poly.pdbx_strand_id
1 'polypeptide(L)' 'MATMHEVEVWVMLNDQGEYVAHEDADELAAEYAERVGEASEAGGIRRVRLTVKVPLPEPIELTGEAAAEPEPGALRVA' A
#
# COMPACT_ATOMS: atom_id res chain seq x y z
N MET A 1 -21.02 2.75 -10.16
CA MET A 1 -19.87 2.15 -10.90
C MET A 1 -18.67 2.32 -9.99
N ALA A 2 -17.87 1.28 -9.76
CA ALA A 2 -16.69 1.41 -8.91
C ALA A 2 -15.70 2.39 -9.55
N THR A 3 -15.20 3.35 -8.78
CA THR A 3 -14.16 4.28 -9.22
C THR A 3 -12.85 3.49 -9.37
N MET A 4 -12.29 3.45 -10.58
CA MET A 4 -11.03 2.74 -10.84
C MET A 4 -9.85 3.69 -10.66
N HIS A 5 -8.84 3.26 -9.93
CA HIS A 5 -7.56 3.95 -9.79
C HIS A 5 -6.46 3.20 -10.55
N GLU A 6 -5.57 3.94 -11.17
CA GLU A 6 -4.42 3.37 -11.86
C GLU A 6 -3.24 3.30 -10.89
N VAL A 7 -2.70 2.10 -10.68
CA VAL A 7 -1.51 1.85 -9.86
C VAL A 7 -0.35 1.42 -10.73
N GLU A 8 0.83 1.95 -10.43
CA GLU A 8 2.10 1.53 -11.03
C GLU A 8 2.82 0.59 -10.07
N VAL A 9 3.27 -0.56 -10.58
CA VAL A 9 4.00 -1.57 -9.81
C VAL A 9 5.20 -2.00 -10.63
N TRP A 10 6.36 -2.07 -10.00
CA TRP A 10 7.59 -2.57 -10.60
C TRP A 10 7.82 -4.01 -10.16
N VAL A 11 8.21 -4.87 -11.10
CA VAL A 11 8.45 -6.29 -10.85
C VAL A 11 9.83 -6.68 -11.33
N MET A 12 10.59 -7.36 -10.49
CA MET A 12 11.81 -8.08 -10.87
C MET A 12 11.49 -9.57 -10.91
N LEU A 13 11.91 -10.25 -11.98
CA LEU A 13 11.67 -11.66 -12.25
C LEU A 13 12.95 -12.31 -12.79
N ASN A 14 13.32 -13.50 -12.30
CA ASN A 14 14.40 -14.31 -12.87
C ASN A 14 13.90 -15.43 -13.78
N ASP A 15 14.83 -16.16 -14.38
CA ASP A 15 14.58 -17.31 -15.26
C ASP A 15 13.99 -18.54 -14.53
N GLN A 16 14.16 -18.60 -13.21
CA GLN A 16 13.55 -19.62 -12.35
C GLN A 16 12.08 -19.31 -12.01
N GLY A 17 11.59 -18.12 -12.37
CA GLY A 17 10.23 -17.67 -12.10
C GLY A 17 10.04 -17.01 -10.73
N GLU A 18 11.11 -16.80 -9.97
CA GLU A 18 11.10 -16.06 -8.71
C GLU A 18 10.96 -14.57 -8.99
N TYR A 19 10.14 -13.88 -8.19
CA TYR A 19 9.85 -12.48 -8.41
C TYR A 19 9.63 -11.70 -7.13
N VAL A 20 9.86 -10.39 -7.22
CA VAL A 20 9.49 -9.39 -6.22
C VAL A 20 8.77 -8.25 -6.93
N ALA A 21 7.76 -7.69 -6.28
CA ALA A 21 6.97 -6.58 -6.79
C ALA A 21 6.99 -5.45 -5.76
N HIS A 22 7.27 -4.23 -6.21
CA HIS A 22 7.38 -3.05 -5.36
C HIS A 22 6.75 -1.82 -6.04
N GLU A 23 6.19 -0.90 -5.26
CA GLU A 23 5.64 0.36 -5.78
C GLU A 23 6.74 1.32 -6.23
N ASP A 24 7.88 1.29 -5.56
CA ASP A 24 9.06 2.06 -5.90
C ASP A 24 10.07 1.25 -6.73
N ALA A 25 10.40 1.83 -7.87
CA ALA A 25 11.44 1.46 -8.80
C ALA A 25 12.83 1.22 -8.18
N ASP A 26 13.22 2.07 -7.25
CA ASP A 26 14.58 2.19 -6.73
C ASP A 26 14.79 1.23 -5.54
N GLU A 27 13.74 0.95 -4.77
CA GLU A 27 13.77 0.01 -3.65
C GLU A 27 13.63 -1.46 -4.10
N LEU A 28 13.06 -1.69 -5.28
CA LEU A 28 12.81 -3.04 -5.82
C LEU A 28 14.05 -3.94 -5.83
N ALA A 29 15.22 -3.40 -6.18
CA ALA A 29 16.45 -4.17 -6.25
C ALA A 29 16.93 -4.63 -4.88
N ALA A 30 16.78 -3.78 -3.86
CA ALA A 30 17.13 -4.10 -2.48
C ALA A 30 16.18 -5.17 -1.91
N GLU A 31 14.87 -5.02 -2.14
CA GLU A 31 13.89 -6.01 -1.69
C GLU A 31 14.07 -7.36 -2.41
N TYR A 32 14.40 -7.35 -3.70
CA TYR A 32 14.73 -8.57 -4.44
C TYR A 32 15.95 -9.28 -3.84
N ALA A 33 17.02 -8.53 -3.56
CA ALA A 33 18.23 -9.08 -2.95
C ALA A 33 17.96 -9.68 -1.55
N GLU A 34 17.10 -9.06 -0.76
CA GLU A 34 16.73 -9.55 0.57
C GLU A 34 15.89 -10.84 0.51
N ARG A 35 14.95 -10.94 -0.45
CA ARG A 35 13.97 -12.02 -0.49
C ARG A 35 14.38 -13.22 -1.33
N VAL A 36 15.05 -12.98 -2.45
CA VAL A 36 15.41 -14.01 -3.44
C VAL A 36 16.92 -14.28 -3.43
N GLY A 37 17.73 -13.26 -3.15
CA GLY A 37 19.20 -13.33 -3.18
C GLY A 37 19.79 -12.37 -4.20
N GLU A 38 21.12 -12.25 -4.20
CA GLU A 38 21.77 -11.26 -5.06
C GLU A 38 21.45 -11.50 -6.54
N ALA A 39 21.24 -10.40 -7.26
CA ALA A 39 20.92 -10.43 -8.68
C ALA A 39 21.96 -11.17 -9.54
N SER A 40 23.20 -11.25 -9.05
CA SER A 40 24.31 -11.99 -9.66
C SER A 40 24.16 -13.51 -9.58
N GLU A 41 23.43 -14.03 -8.60
CA GLU A 41 23.27 -15.48 -8.36
C GLU A 41 22.04 -16.06 -9.07
N ALA A 42 21.03 -15.22 -9.32
CA ALA A 42 19.70 -15.63 -9.74
C ALA A 42 19.51 -15.86 -11.26
N GLY A 43 20.58 -15.96 -12.06
CA GLY A 43 20.46 -16.09 -13.52
C GLY A 43 19.93 -14.81 -14.18
N GLY A 44 19.37 -14.91 -15.40
CA GLY A 44 18.94 -13.73 -16.14
C GLY A 44 17.79 -12.98 -15.47
N ILE A 45 18.00 -11.71 -15.10
CA ILE A 45 16.96 -10.89 -14.44
C ILE A 45 16.32 -9.91 -15.40
N ARG A 46 14.99 -9.78 -15.29
CA ARG A 46 14.21 -8.77 -15.99
C ARG A 46 13.43 -7.92 -15.01
N ARG A 47 13.50 -6.61 -15.23
CA ARG A 47 12.65 -5.61 -14.58
C ARG A 47 11.50 -5.21 -15.51
N VAL A 48 10.29 -5.18 -14.99
CA VAL A 48 9.05 -4.89 -15.71
C VAL A 48 8.28 -3.80 -14.96
N ARG A 49 7.69 -2.86 -15.70
CA ARG A 49 6.74 -1.90 -15.17
C ARG A 49 5.32 -2.34 -15.52
N LEU A 50 4.48 -2.50 -14.52
CA LEU A 50 3.08 -2.88 -14.65
C LEU A 50 2.20 -1.69 -14.27
N THR A 51 1.19 -1.44 -15.09
CA THR A 51 0.15 -0.44 -14.81
C THR A 51 -1.17 -1.19 -14.70
N VAL A 52 -1.78 -1.17 -13.52
CA VAL A 52 -3.00 -1.95 -13.21
C VAL A 52 -4.10 -0.99 -12.81
N LYS A 53 -5.33 -1.24 -13.29
CA LYS A 53 -6.51 -0.50 -12.84
C LYS A 53 -7.21 -1.30 -11.74
N VAL A 54 -7.26 -0.74 -10.54
CA VAL A 54 -7.87 -1.36 -9.36
C VAL A 54 -9.08 -0.56 -8.90
N PRO A 55 -10.20 -1.21 -8.53
CA PRO A 55 -11.33 -0.50 -7.95
C PRO A 55 -10.95 0.07 -6.59
N LEU A 56 -11.24 1.34 -6.35
CA LEU A 56 -11.08 1.95 -5.04
C LEU A 56 -12.09 1.34 -4.06
N PRO A 57 -11.68 1.04 -2.81
CA PRO A 57 -12.64 0.71 -1.77
C PRO A 57 -13.60 1.89 -1.57
N GLU A 58 -14.87 1.59 -1.30
CA GLU A 58 -15.85 2.65 -1.02
C GLU A 58 -15.48 3.34 0.30
N PRO A 59 -15.30 4.68 0.31
CA PRO A 59 -15.03 5.39 1.55
C PRO A 59 -16.24 5.27 2.49
N ILE A 60 -15.99 4.93 3.75
CA ILE A 60 -17.02 4.91 4.80
C ILE A 60 -16.92 6.22 5.57
N GLU A 61 -17.93 7.08 5.46
CA GLU A 61 -18.06 8.27 6.29
C GLU A 61 -18.60 7.88 7.66
N LEU A 62 -17.79 8.09 8.71
CA LEU A 62 -18.22 7.91 10.09
C LEU A 62 -18.67 9.26 10.64
N THR A 63 -19.98 9.45 10.81
CA THR A 63 -20.55 10.61 11.51
C THR A 63 -20.80 10.26 12.97
N GLY A 64 -20.25 11.05 13.89
CA GLY A 64 -20.53 10.96 15.32
C GLY A 64 -21.03 12.30 15.85
N GLU A 65 -22.08 12.28 16.66
CA GLU A 65 -22.51 13.46 17.41
C GLU A 65 -21.60 13.60 18.65
N ALA A 66 -20.87 14.72 18.74
CA ALA A 66 -20.17 15.07 19.96
C ALA A 66 -21.22 15.43 21.03
N ALA A 67 -21.23 14.74 22.16
CA ALA A 67 -22.06 15.12 23.29
C ALA A 67 -21.73 16.56 23.69
N ALA A 68 -22.77 17.39 23.85
CA ALA A 68 -22.59 18.77 24.29
C ALA A 68 -21.84 18.78 25.63
N GLU A 69 -20.80 19.60 25.69
CA GLU A 69 -20.01 19.83 26.90
C GLU A 69 -20.95 20.29 28.03
N PRO A 70 -20.96 19.64 29.19
CA PRO A 70 -21.83 20.07 30.29
C PRO A 70 -21.43 21.48 30.70
N GLU A 71 -22.41 22.39 30.78
CA GLU A 71 -22.13 23.79 31.14
C GLU A 71 -21.33 23.87 32.46
N PRO A 72 -20.25 24.68 32.49
CA PRO A 72 -19.47 24.87 33.71
C PRO A 72 -20.32 25.65 34.72
N GLY A 73 -21.02 24.95 35.63
CA GLY A 73 -21.78 25.65 36.67
C GLY A 73 -22.72 24.84 37.57
N ALA A 74 -23.00 23.57 37.31
CA ALA A 74 -23.94 22.80 38.14
C ALA A 74 -23.31 22.25 39.43
N LEU A 75 -22.87 23.14 40.34
CA LEU A 75 -22.63 22.79 41.74
C LEU A 75 -23.98 22.61 42.45
N ARG A 76 -24.38 21.37 42.73
CA ARG A 76 -25.45 21.09 43.71
C ARG A 76 -24.82 21.00 45.09
N VAL A 77 -25.11 21.97 45.95
CA VAL A 77 -24.81 21.89 47.38
C VAL A 77 -25.83 20.93 48.00
N ALA A 78 -25.33 19.83 48.57
CA ALA A 78 -26.10 18.91 49.40
C ALA A 78 -26.21 19.44 50.84
#